data_AF-A0A1G7B0P9-F1
#
_entry.id   AF-A0A1G7B0P9-F1
#
_cell.length_a   1.000
_cell.length_b   1.000
_cell.length_c   1.000
_cell.angle_alpha   90.00
_cell.angle_beta   90.00
_cell.angle_gamma   90.00
#
_symmetry.space_group_name_H-M   'P 1'
#
loop_
_entity.id
_entity.type
_entity.pdbx_description
1 polymer ?
#
loop_
_entity_poly.entity_id
_entity_poly.type
_entity_poly.pdbx_seq_one_letter_code
_entity_poly.pdbx_strand_id
1 'polypeptide(L)'
;MKRPIILQPQEHLPFRAVGTRLSRLETDGDLVFCHAGKLRRIRAFAGEITDGASIPRLVWSVLGLAPHGVMDTPALFHDLIYRHRGRMPAGVYQVRDGAVWRDCREPIGRGLADALLRGLCEKFRIRQAALVWAGVRVGGWWAWLRDDRGRMERLTAGGQWTATTQHK
;
A
#
# COMPACT_ATOMS: atom_id res chain seq x y z
N MET A 1 -7.49 5.18 -18.68
CA MET A 1 -6.21 4.72 -18.08
C MET A 1 -6.18 3.20 -18.11
N LYS A 2 -5.13 2.58 -18.67
CA LYS A 2 -5.00 1.10 -18.72
C LYS A 2 -4.83 0.56 -17.29
N ARG A 3 -5.59 -0.48 -16.92
CA ARG A 3 -5.50 -1.09 -15.58
C ARG A 3 -4.14 -1.78 -15.39
N PRO A 4 -3.55 -1.72 -14.18
CA PRO A 4 -2.36 -2.50 -13.87
C PRO A 4 -2.72 -4.00 -13.81
N ILE A 5 -1.80 -4.85 -14.27
CA ILE A 5 -1.92 -6.31 -14.12
C ILE A 5 -1.03 -6.71 -12.95
N ILE A 6 -1.62 -7.29 -11.90
CA ILE A 6 -0.89 -7.66 -10.69
C ILE A 6 -0.32 -9.06 -10.82
N LEU A 7 1.00 -9.16 -10.70
CA LEU A 7 1.73 -10.43 -10.75
C LEU A 7 2.07 -10.94 -9.36
N GLN A 8 2.43 -10.05 -8.43
CA GLN A 8 2.74 -10.38 -7.03
C GLN A 8 2.14 -9.33 -6.08
N PRO A 9 1.92 -9.64 -4.80
CA PRO A 9 2.12 -10.95 -4.18
C PRO A 9 1.09 -11.98 -4.67
N GLN A 10 1.41 -13.27 -4.58
CA GLN A 10 0.47 -14.36 -4.88
C GLN A 10 -0.37 -14.73 -3.64
N GLU A 11 0.16 -14.44 -2.46
CA GLU A 11 -0.41 -14.78 -1.16
C GLU A 11 -0.49 -13.53 -0.28
N HIS A 12 -1.18 -13.62 0.85
CA HIS A 12 -1.17 -12.54 1.83
C HIS A 12 0.21 -12.45 2.48
N LEU A 13 0.71 -11.22 2.64
CA LEU A 13 1.91 -11.00 3.44
C LEU A 13 1.58 -11.25 4.92
N PRO A 14 2.53 -11.69 5.74
CA PRO A 14 2.30 -11.92 7.16
C PRO A 14 2.21 -10.58 7.91
N PHE A 15 1.14 -10.40 8.70
CA PHE A 15 0.92 -9.22 9.53
C PHE A 15 0.68 -9.59 10.97
N ARG A 16 1.13 -8.70 11.87
CA ARG A 16 0.79 -8.70 13.29
C ARG A 16 -0.07 -7.51 13.63
N ALA A 17 -1.17 -7.74 14.34
CA ALA A 17 -1.94 -6.65 14.93
C ALA A 17 -1.10 -5.95 16.01
N VAL A 18 -0.93 -4.63 15.90
CA VAL A 18 -0.20 -3.80 16.89
C VAL A 18 -1.11 -2.80 17.61
N GLY A 19 -2.42 -2.91 17.37
CA GLY A 19 -3.47 -2.14 18.01
C GLY A 19 -4.82 -2.51 17.41
N THR A 20 -5.90 -1.85 17.87
CA THR A 20 -7.27 -2.15 17.39
C THR A 20 -7.52 -1.83 15.92
N ARG A 21 -6.61 -1.05 15.30
CA ARG A 21 -6.76 -0.53 13.93
C ARG A 21 -5.48 -0.62 13.10
N LEU A 22 -4.40 -1.11 13.68
CA LEU A 22 -3.07 -1.06 13.07
C LEU A 22 -2.52 -2.46 12.89
N SER A 23 -2.02 -2.74 11.70
CA SER A 23 -1.32 -3.96 11.36
C SER A 23 0.12 -3.61 11.00
N ARG A 24 1.07 -4.40 11.49
CA ARG A 24 2.49 -4.29 11.17
C ARG A 24 2.90 -5.46 10.29
N LEU A 25 3.54 -5.17 9.17
CA LEU A 25 4.13 -6.17 8.28
C LEU A 25 5.28 -6.89 9.00
N GLU A 26 5.28 -8.23 9.04
CA GLU A 26 6.31 -9.00 9.75
C GLU A 26 7.54 -9.30 8.90
N THR A 27 7.39 -9.40 7.58
CA THR A 27 8.48 -9.70 6.64
C THR A 27 8.44 -8.78 5.43
N ASP A 28 9.58 -8.54 4.80
CA ASP A 28 9.62 -7.83 3.51
C ASP A 28 8.65 -8.44 2.49
N GLY A 29 8.05 -7.59 1.66
CA GLY A 29 7.08 -8.00 0.66
C GLY A 29 7.14 -7.13 -0.59
N ASP A 30 6.93 -7.76 -1.74
CA ASP A 30 6.97 -7.08 -3.03
C ASP A 30 5.59 -7.12 -3.71
N LEU A 31 5.13 -5.96 -4.18
CA LEU A 31 4.03 -5.83 -5.13
C LEU A 31 4.61 -5.66 -6.53
N VAL A 32 4.48 -6.67 -7.38
CA VAL A 32 4.95 -6.63 -8.77
C VAL A 32 3.76 -6.54 -9.71
N PHE A 33 3.79 -5.59 -10.64
CA PHE A 33 2.70 -5.33 -11.56
C PHE A 33 3.17 -4.80 -12.91
N CYS A 34 2.39 -5.03 -13.96
CA CYS A 34 2.60 -4.41 -15.27
C CYS A 34 1.70 -3.18 -15.42
N HIS A 35 2.28 -2.04 -15.80
CA HIS A 35 1.55 -0.82 -16.12
C HIS A 35 2.21 -0.07 -17.28
N ALA A 36 1.40 0.35 -18.26
CA ALA A 36 1.87 1.02 -19.48
C ALA A 36 2.98 0.23 -20.22
N GLY A 37 2.86 -1.10 -20.27
CA GLY A 37 3.82 -1.98 -20.93
C GLY A 37 5.14 -2.19 -20.16
N LYS A 38 5.30 -1.59 -18.98
CA LYS A 38 6.49 -1.74 -18.14
C LYS A 38 6.18 -2.61 -16.93
N LEU A 39 7.09 -3.53 -16.61
CA LEU A 39 7.06 -4.28 -15.36
C LEU A 39 7.59 -3.40 -14.23
N ARG A 40 6.84 -3.25 -13.15
CA ARG A 40 7.12 -2.38 -12.01
C ARG A 40 7.00 -3.15 -10.70
N ARG A 41 7.68 -2.66 -9.66
CA ARG A 41 7.66 -3.24 -8.32
C ARG A 41 7.59 -2.15 -7.25
N ILE A 42 6.78 -2.36 -6.22
CA ILE A 42 6.81 -1.60 -4.97
C ILE A 42 7.24 -2.55 -3.87
N ARG A 43 8.31 -2.21 -3.14
CA ARG A 43 8.81 -2.97 -1.99
C ARG A 43 8.23 -2.37 -0.71
N ALA A 44 7.71 -3.23 0.15
CA ALA A 44 7.38 -2.90 1.53
C ALA A 44 8.33 -3.66 2.44
N PHE A 45 8.88 -2.97 3.44
CA PHE A 45 9.86 -3.55 4.36
C PHE A 45 9.19 -4.04 5.64
N ALA A 46 9.76 -5.06 6.27
CA ALA A 46 9.34 -5.50 7.59
C ALA A 46 9.27 -4.32 8.56
N GLY A 47 8.22 -4.29 9.38
CA GLY A 47 7.95 -3.20 10.32
C GLY A 47 7.05 -2.09 9.77
N GLU A 48 6.74 -2.07 8.47
CA GLU A 48 5.77 -1.13 7.88
C GLU A 48 4.39 -1.27 8.54
N ILE A 49 3.74 -0.13 8.81
CA ILE A 49 2.44 -0.06 9.48
C ILE A 49 1.37 0.42 8.50
N THR A 50 0.23 -0.26 8.52
CA THR A 50 -1.00 0.13 7.79
C THR A 50 -2.15 0.33 8.77
N ASP A 51 -3.04 1.28 8.44
CA ASP A 51 -4.27 1.55 9.21
C ASP A 51 -5.55 1.03 8.51
N GLY A 52 -5.38 0.31 7.40
CA GLY A 52 -6.46 -0.22 6.59
C GLY A 52 -6.91 0.73 5.47
N ALA A 53 -5.98 1.37 4.76
CA ALA A 53 -6.25 2.30 3.66
C ALA A 53 -7.04 3.54 4.08
N SER A 54 -6.98 3.91 5.37
CA SER A 54 -7.78 4.97 5.97
C SER A 54 -9.29 4.91 5.64
N ILE A 55 -9.82 3.70 5.38
CA ILE A 55 -11.23 3.49 5.06
C ILE A 55 -12.07 3.64 6.34
N PRO A 56 -13.15 4.45 6.34
CA PRO A 56 -14.00 4.63 7.52
C PRO A 56 -14.51 3.28 8.05
N ARG A 57 -14.44 3.06 9.37
CA ARG A 57 -14.79 1.77 9.98
C ARG A 57 -16.25 1.36 9.76
N LEU A 58 -17.16 2.32 9.59
CA LEU A 58 -18.54 2.04 9.19
C LEU A 58 -18.60 1.26 7.86
N VAL A 59 -17.72 1.59 6.91
CA VAL A 59 -17.61 0.86 5.64
C VAL A 59 -17.13 -0.57 5.91
N TRP A 60 -16.16 -0.79 6.80
CA TRP A 60 -15.74 -2.15 7.16
C TRP A 60 -16.88 -2.99 7.73
N SER A 61 -17.66 -2.42 8.67
CA SER A 61 -18.81 -3.10 9.29
C SER A 61 -19.89 -3.44 8.27
N VAL A 62 -20.25 -2.51 7.38
CA VAL A 62 -21.23 -2.72 6.31
C VAL A 62 -20.75 -3.79 5.32
N LEU A 63 -19.44 -3.90 5.11
CA LEU A 63 -18.83 -4.86 4.19
C LEU A 63 -18.50 -6.20 4.85
N GLY A 64 -18.72 -6.35 6.16
CA GLY A 64 -18.36 -7.57 6.91
C GLY A 64 -16.86 -7.84 6.92
N LEU A 65 -16.03 -6.81 6.80
CA LEU A 65 -14.57 -6.94 6.81
C LEU A 65 -14.05 -6.83 8.25
N ALA A 66 -13.27 -7.82 8.68
CA ALA A 66 -12.57 -7.79 9.95
C ALA A 66 -11.47 -6.72 9.94
N PRO A 67 -11.15 -6.04 11.06
CA PRO A 67 -10.15 -4.96 11.10
C PRO A 67 -8.74 -5.33 10.64
N HIS A 68 -8.40 -6.62 10.71
CA HIS A 68 -7.13 -7.24 10.32
C HIS A 68 -7.43 -8.44 9.40
N GLY A 69 -6.45 -8.85 8.59
CA GLY A 69 -6.52 -10.02 7.74
C GLY A 69 -6.46 -9.66 6.27
N VAL A 70 -7.45 -10.11 5.49
CA VAL A 70 -7.39 -10.10 4.01
C VAL A 70 -7.17 -8.72 3.38
N MET A 71 -7.52 -7.65 4.08
CA MET A 71 -7.33 -6.27 3.62
C MET A 71 -5.97 -5.67 3.97
N ASP A 72 -5.16 -6.30 4.83
CA ASP A 72 -3.88 -5.72 5.28
C ASP A 72 -2.89 -5.57 4.11
N THR A 73 -2.74 -6.58 3.25
CA THR A 73 -1.85 -6.49 2.08
C THR A 73 -2.30 -5.40 1.08
N PRO A 74 -3.57 -5.36 0.62
CA PRO A 74 -4.04 -4.25 -0.23
C PRO A 74 -3.86 -2.87 0.42
N ALA A 75 -4.19 -2.76 1.70
CA ALA A 75 -4.12 -1.51 2.45
C ALA A 75 -2.68 -1.02 2.62
N LEU A 76 -1.75 -1.92 2.92
CA LEU A 76 -0.33 -1.60 3.09
C LEU A 76 0.24 -0.87 1.87
N PHE A 77 0.08 -1.42 0.67
CA PHE A 77 0.63 -0.80 -0.52
C PHE A 77 -0.08 0.51 -0.87
N HIS A 78 -1.37 0.63 -0.57
CA HIS A 78 -2.13 1.87 -0.75
C HIS A 78 -1.65 2.97 0.21
N ASP A 79 -1.54 2.65 1.50
CA ASP A 79 -1.04 3.55 2.54
C ASP A 79 0.40 3.98 2.26
N LEU A 80 1.26 3.05 1.82
CA LEU A 80 2.65 3.35 1.47
C LEU A 80 2.72 4.37 0.33
N ILE A 81 1.90 4.21 -0.72
CA ILE A 81 1.83 5.18 -1.82
C ILE A 81 1.29 6.54 -1.34
N TYR A 82 0.23 6.54 -0.53
CA TYR A 82 -0.41 7.76 -0.02
C TYR A 82 0.52 8.55 0.91
N ARG A 83 1.23 7.85 1.80
CA ARG A 83 2.23 8.43 2.72
C ARG A 83 3.29 9.24 1.99
N HIS A 84 3.73 8.74 0.84
CA HIS A 84 4.74 9.40 0.01
C HIS A 84 4.14 10.26 -1.11
N ARG A 85 2.81 10.42 -1.16
CA ARG A 85 2.09 11.13 -2.24
C ARG A 85 2.53 10.69 -3.64
N GLY A 86 2.77 9.39 -3.79
CA GLY A 86 3.29 8.79 -5.01
C GLY A 86 4.77 9.00 -5.30
N ARG A 87 5.47 9.86 -4.56
CA ARG A 87 6.92 10.12 -4.70
C ARG A 87 7.71 9.20 -3.77
N MET A 88 7.87 7.96 -4.20
CA MET A 88 8.44 6.90 -3.37
C MET A 88 9.95 7.13 -3.14
N PRO A 89 10.50 6.75 -1.97
CA PRO A 89 11.94 6.83 -1.71
C PRO A 89 12.72 5.83 -2.57
N ALA A 90 14.04 6.02 -2.62
CA ALA A 90 14.96 5.12 -3.32
C ALA A 90 14.82 3.67 -2.82
N GLY A 91 14.96 2.71 -3.72
CA GLY A 91 14.80 1.27 -3.43
C GLY A 91 13.36 0.78 -3.25
N VAL A 92 12.36 1.65 -3.09
CA VAL A 92 10.97 1.24 -2.88
C VAL A 92 10.22 1.04 -4.19
N TYR A 93 10.20 2.04 -5.07
CA TYR A 93 9.49 1.95 -6.35
C TYR A 93 10.45 1.76 -7.50
N GLN A 94 10.30 0.66 -8.23
CA GLN A 94 11.26 0.24 -9.24
C GLN A 94 10.58 -0.16 -10.53
N VAL A 95 11.29 0.01 -11.63
CA VAL A 95 10.92 -0.43 -12.97
C VAL A 95 11.95 -1.44 -13.46
N ARG A 96 11.49 -2.46 -14.19
CA ARG A 96 12.35 -3.46 -14.79
C ARG A 96 12.94 -2.92 -16.10
N ASP A 97 14.26 -2.97 -16.21
CA ASP A 97 15.03 -2.66 -17.41
C ASP A 97 15.92 -3.88 -17.74
N GLY A 98 15.48 -4.68 -18.71
CA GLY A 98 16.04 -6.00 -18.98
C GLY A 98 16.01 -6.92 -17.75
N ALA A 99 17.18 -7.35 -17.29
CA ALA A 99 17.34 -8.23 -16.13
C ALA A 99 17.51 -7.47 -14.80
N VAL A 100 17.47 -6.14 -14.80
CA VAL A 100 17.80 -5.31 -13.63
C VAL A 100 16.59 -4.50 -13.17
N TRP A 101 16.42 -4.37 -11.85
CA TRP A 101 15.47 -3.43 -11.25
C TRP A 101 16.16 -2.10 -11.02
N ARG A 102 15.56 -1.01 -11.48
CA ARG A 102 16.06 0.36 -11.27
C ARG A 102 15.01 1.21 -10.61
N ASP A 103 15.43 2.16 -9.79
CA ASP A 103 14.52 3.09 -9.13
C ASP A 103 13.71 3.91 -10.14
N CYS A 104 12.40 3.93 -9.93
CA CYS A 104 11.46 4.67 -10.76
C CYS A 104 11.15 6.01 -10.09
N ARG A 105 11.61 7.09 -10.72
CA ARG A 105 11.38 8.47 -10.24
C ARG A 105 10.03 9.05 -10.66
N GLU A 106 9.31 8.36 -11.55
CA GLU A 106 7.96 8.77 -11.94
C GLU A 106 7.02 8.65 -10.73
N PRO A 107 6.27 9.70 -10.35
CA PRO A 107 5.35 9.61 -9.23
C PRO A 107 4.17 8.69 -9.56
N ILE A 108 3.76 7.89 -8.59
CA ILE A 108 2.53 7.09 -8.69
C ILE A 108 1.34 8.02 -8.49
N GLY A 109 0.64 8.34 -9.58
CA GLY A 109 -0.59 9.12 -9.50
C GLY A 109 -1.68 8.39 -8.70
N ARG A 110 -2.54 9.14 -8.01
CA ARG A 110 -3.66 8.61 -7.22
C ARG A 110 -4.51 7.60 -7.99
N GLY A 111 -4.81 7.87 -9.27
CA GLY A 111 -5.60 6.96 -10.10
C GLY A 111 -4.97 5.58 -10.26
N LEU A 112 -3.62 5.50 -10.33
CA LEU A 112 -2.89 4.25 -10.36
C LEU A 112 -2.88 3.58 -8.98
N ALA A 113 -2.69 4.36 -7.90
CA ALA A 113 -2.74 3.84 -6.52
C ALA A 113 -4.09 3.16 -6.22
N ASP A 114 -5.20 3.84 -6.51
CA ASP A 114 -6.55 3.30 -6.32
C ASP A 114 -6.81 2.09 -7.23
N ALA A 115 -6.22 2.05 -8.43
CA ALA A 115 -6.34 0.90 -9.34
C ALA A 115 -5.53 -0.31 -8.85
N LEU A 116 -4.37 -0.09 -8.22
CA LEU A 116 -3.58 -1.15 -7.59
C LEU A 116 -4.30 -1.73 -6.37
N LEU A 117 -4.86 -0.88 -5.50
CA LEU A 117 -5.70 -1.32 -4.38
C LEU A 117 -6.84 -2.22 -4.87
N ARG A 118 -7.60 -1.75 -5.87
CA ARG A 118 -8.68 -2.53 -6.45
C ARG A 118 -8.19 -3.86 -7.02
N GLY A 119 -7.10 -3.85 -7.78
CA GLY A 119 -6.53 -5.07 -8.35
C GLY A 119 -6.11 -6.08 -7.28
N LEU A 120 -5.57 -5.61 -6.14
CA LEU A 120 -5.21 -6.48 -5.02
C LEU A 120 -6.46 -7.06 -4.35
N CYS A 121 -7.48 -6.24 -4.11
CA CYS A 121 -8.75 -6.73 -3.57
C CYS A 121 -9.41 -7.77 -4.50
N GLU A 122 -9.39 -7.55 -5.81
CA GLU A 122 -9.87 -8.51 -6.82
C GLU A 122 -9.03 -9.80 -6.77
N LYS A 123 -7.69 -9.69 -6.71
CA LYS A 123 -6.78 -10.83 -6.64
C LYS A 123 -7.01 -11.70 -5.40
N PHE A 124 -7.21 -11.08 -4.24
CA PHE A 124 -7.51 -11.78 -2.99
C PHE A 124 -8.99 -12.14 -2.83
N ARG A 125 -9.79 -12.02 -3.90
CA ARG A 125 -11.22 -12.38 -3.94
C ARG A 125 -12.04 -11.75 -2.82
N ILE A 126 -11.69 -10.52 -2.45
CA ILE A 126 -12.45 -9.73 -1.49
C ILE A 126 -13.76 -9.37 -2.18
N ARG A 127 -14.84 -10.08 -1.84
CA ARG A 127 -16.15 -9.99 -2.51
C ARG A 127 -16.69 -8.56 -2.58
N GLN A 128 -16.26 -7.71 -1.65
CA GLN A 128 -16.64 -6.32 -1.51
C GLN A 128 -15.63 -5.33 -2.13
N ALA A 129 -14.67 -5.79 -2.95
CA ALA A 129 -13.61 -4.97 -3.57
C ALA A 129 -14.13 -3.69 -4.25
N ALA A 130 -15.29 -3.76 -4.90
CA ALA A 130 -15.92 -2.60 -5.55
C ALA A 130 -16.38 -1.53 -4.55
N LEU A 131 -16.87 -1.94 -3.37
CA LEU A 131 -17.36 -1.05 -2.32
C LEU A 131 -16.22 -0.44 -1.50
N VAL A 132 -15.18 -1.23 -1.22
CA VAL A 132 -13.90 -0.76 -0.67
C VAL A 132 -13.34 0.35 -1.57
N TRP A 133 -13.28 0.10 -2.87
CA TRP A 133 -12.81 1.07 -3.86
C TRP A 133 -13.69 2.34 -3.92
N ALA A 134 -15.02 2.19 -3.84
CA ALA A 134 -15.93 3.33 -3.80
C ALA A 134 -15.72 4.19 -2.54
N GLY A 135 -15.53 3.56 -1.37
CA GLY A 135 -15.24 4.27 -0.12
C GLY A 135 -13.95 5.08 -0.17
N VAL A 136 -12.88 4.51 -0.73
CA VAL A 136 -11.59 5.20 -0.91
C VAL A 136 -11.68 6.35 -1.92
N ARG A 137 -12.52 6.23 -2.96
CA ARG A 137 -12.73 7.33 -3.92
C ARG A 137 -13.34 8.57 -3.25
N VAL A 138 -14.32 8.37 -2.36
CA VAL A 138 -15.02 9.45 -1.65
C VAL A 138 -14.16 10.04 -0.54
N GLY A 139 -13.56 9.20 0.33
CA GLY A 139 -12.76 9.68 1.46
C GLY A 139 -11.31 10.04 1.13
N GLY A 140 -10.72 9.39 0.12
CA GLY A 140 -9.29 9.48 -0.21
C GLY A 140 -8.88 10.81 -0.84
N TRP A 141 -9.82 11.61 -1.37
CA TRP A 141 -9.51 12.96 -1.84
C TRP A 141 -8.99 13.82 -0.69
N TRP A 142 -9.68 13.75 0.45
CA TRP A 142 -9.38 14.59 1.60
C TRP A 142 -8.10 14.14 2.31
N ALA A 143 -7.83 12.84 2.36
CA ALA A 143 -6.57 12.29 2.87
C ALA A 143 -5.37 12.64 1.96
N TRP A 144 -5.53 12.54 0.62
CA TRP A 144 -4.46 12.89 -0.33
C TRP A 144 -4.08 14.38 -0.29
N LEU A 145 -5.03 15.26 0.03
CA LEU A 145 -4.79 16.70 0.15
C LEU A 145 -4.31 17.15 1.54
N ARG A 146 -4.54 16.38 2.60
CA ARG A 146 -4.11 16.74 3.96
C ARG A 146 -2.65 16.36 4.20
N ASP A 147 -1.91 17.24 4.87
CA ASP A 147 -0.54 16.97 5.29
C ASP A 147 -0.54 16.06 6.52
N ASP A 148 -0.44 14.73 6.30
CA ASP A 148 -0.59 13.71 7.35
C ASP A 148 0.70 13.47 8.19
N ARG A 149 1.67 14.40 8.10
CA ARG A 149 2.94 14.34 8.86
C ARG A 149 2.71 14.15 10.37
N GLY A 150 1.74 14.86 10.95
CA GLY A 150 1.45 14.80 12.39
C GLY A 150 0.68 13.55 12.87
N ARG A 151 0.08 12.74 11.99
CA ARG A 151 -0.49 11.43 12.37
C ARG A 151 0.62 10.37 12.42
N MET A 152 1.56 10.43 11.47
CA MET A 152 2.66 9.47 11.36
C MET A 152 3.75 9.70 12.39
N GLU A 153 4.12 10.94 12.72
CA GLU A 153 5.06 11.21 13.83
C GLU A 153 4.61 10.54 15.13
N ARG A 154 3.29 10.43 15.37
CA ARG A 154 2.75 9.71 16.52
C ARG A 154 2.79 8.19 16.40
N LEU A 155 2.81 7.64 15.19
CA LEU A 155 2.96 6.19 14.94
C LEU A 155 4.44 5.74 14.89
N THR A 156 5.35 6.61 14.44
CA THR A 156 6.80 6.35 14.37
C THR A 156 7.54 6.74 15.66
N ALA A 157 7.07 7.72 16.44
CA ALA A 157 7.69 8.06 17.73
C ALA A 157 7.62 6.92 18.78
N GLY A 158 6.81 5.87 18.53
CA GLY A 158 6.77 4.64 19.33
C GLY A 158 7.68 3.51 18.83
N GLY A 159 8.42 3.69 17.73
CA GLY A 159 9.28 2.65 17.15
C GLY A 159 10.38 3.27 16.30
N GLN A 160 11.57 3.38 16.87
CA GLN A 160 12.78 3.86 16.21
C GLN A 160 13.00 3.14 14.88
N TRP A 161 12.80 3.85 13.77
CA TRP A 161 13.30 3.46 12.46
C TRP A 161 14.73 3.98 12.35
N THR A 162 15.72 3.14 12.70
CA THR A 162 17.09 3.37 12.26
C THR A 162 17.17 2.94 10.80
N ALA A 163 17.09 3.89 9.88
CA ALA A 163 17.56 3.71 8.52
C ALA A 163 19.10 3.57 8.54
N THR A 164 19.58 2.40 9.00
CA THR A 164 20.95 1.93 8.78
C THR A 164 20.78 0.80 7.79
N THR A 165 21.14 0.97 6.51
CA THR A 165 22.54 0.83 6.12
C THR A 165 22.78 1.61 4.83
N GLN A 166 23.63 2.64 4.94
CA GLN A 166 24.38 3.19 3.82
C GLN A 166 25.40 2.16 3.32
N HIS A 167 25.56 2.12 2.00
CA HIS A 167 26.74 1.70 1.23
C HIS A 167 27.91 1.04 1.96
N LYS A 168 28.23 -0.20 1.56
CA LYS A 168 29.52 -0.56 0.93
C LYS A 168 29.28 -1.57 -0.18
#